data_AF-N9QS70-F1
#
_entry.id   AF-N9QS70-F1
#
_cell.length_a   1.000
_cell.length_b   1.000
_cell.length_c   1.000
_cell.angle_alpha   90.00
_cell.angle_beta   90.00
_cell.angle_gamma   90.00
#
_symmetry.space_group_name_H-M   'P 1'
#
loop_
_entity.id
_entity.type
_entity.pdbx_description
1 polymer ?
#
loop_
_entity_poly.entity_id
_entity_poly.type
_entity_poly.pdbx_seq_one_letter_code
_entity_poly.pdbx_strand_id
1 'polypeptide(L)'
;MKLPKPRKRGSAYYIELMINGKRSSATHDTAKECEQGVAQKMLEAKVNQMAEDLSIKQYYPFKTLFHKYYDEHGRKLRGSKYVKEQLAPFDEKFGVLADMSIHDI
;
A
#
# COMPACT_ATOMS: atom_id res chain seq x y z
N MET A 1 -4.17 -22.69 8.82
CA MET A 1 -4.15 -22.01 10.14
C MET A 1 -5.58 -21.74 10.55
N LYS A 2 -5.98 -22.06 11.78
CA LYS A 2 -7.31 -21.69 12.28
C LYS A 2 -7.30 -20.21 12.63
N LEU A 3 -8.18 -19.43 12.00
CA LEU A 3 -8.43 -18.04 12.40
C LEU A 3 -8.99 -18.06 13.84
N PRO A 4 -8.47 -17.23 14.76
CA PRO A 4 -9.08 -17.07 16.07
C PRO A 4 -10.49 -16.51 15.89
N LYS A 5 -11.44 -16.98 16.70
CA LYS A 5 -12.83 -16.52 16.60
C LYS A 5 -12.92 -15.06 17.06
N PRO A 6 -13.68 -14.20 16.35
CA PRO A 6 -13.94 -12.84 16.81
C PRO A 6 -14.58 -12.86 18.20
N ARG A 7 -14.04 -12.06 19.12
CA ARG A 7 -14.56 -11.86 20.49
C ARG A 7 -15.48 -10.66 20.50
N LYS A 8 -16.65 -10.76 21.13
CA LYS A 8 -17.58 -9.63 21.28
C LYS A 8 -17.07 -8.68 22.36
N ARG A 9 -16.98 -7.38 22.05
CA ARG A 9 -16.59 -6.31 22.97
C ARG A 9 -17.64 -5.19 22.90
N GLY A 10 -18.61 -5.24 23.82
CA GLY A 10 -19.77 -4.35 23.78
C GLY A 10 -20.70 -4.68 22.61
N SER A 11 -20.95 -3.70 21.74
CA SER A 11 -21.75 -3.84 20.51
C SER A 11 -20.94 -4.32 19.28
N ALA A 12 -19.60 -4.37 19.37
CA ALA A 12 -18.72 -4.71 18.25
C ALA A 12 -18.03 -6.07 18.43
N TYR A 13 -17.46 -6.59 17.35
CA TYR A 13 -16.59 -7.77 17.33
C TYR A 13 -15.14 -7.34 17.14
N TYR A 14 -14.23 -8.06 17.78
CA TYR A 14 -12.80 -7.81 17.78
C TYR A 14 -12.05 -9.11 17.50
N ILE A 15 -11.06 -9.05 16.62
CA ILE A 15 -10.18 -10.17 16.32
C ILE A 15 -8.73 -9.67 16.29
N GLU A 16 -7.84 -10.43 16.93
CA GLU A 16 -6.41 -10.16 17.03
C GLU A 16 -5.66 -11.34 16.44
N LEU A 17 -4.69 -11.05 15.58
CA LEU A 17 -3.86 -12.05 14.93
C LEU A 17 -2.43 -11.55 14.81
N MET A 18 -1.48 -12.46 15.03
CA MET A 18 -0.09 -12.19 14.71
C MET A 18 0.15 -12.53 13.24
N ILE A 19 0.60 -11.53 12.49
CA ILE A 19 0.97 -11.65 11.08
C ILE A 19 2.41 -11.18 10.99
N ASN A 20 3.34 -12.07 10.63
CA ASN A 20 4.77 -11.78 10.42
C ASN A 20 5.43 -11.11 11.63
N GLY A 21 5.15 -11.61 12.85
CA GLY A 21 5.68 -11.06 14.09
C GLY A 21 5.06 -9.73 14.53
N LYS A 22 4.18 -9.11 13.71
CA LYS A 22 3.42 -7.91 14.08
C LYS A 22 1.99 -8.28 14.46
N ARG A 23 1.49 -7.60 15.49
CA ARG A 23 0.14 -7.77 16.01
C ARG A 23 -0.83 -6.95 15.17
N SER A 24 -1.73 -7.62 14.47
CA SER A 24 -2.76 -6.99 13.65
C SER A 24 -4.13 -7.25 14.27
N SER A 25 -4.93 -6.20 14.41
CA SER A 25 -6.30 -6.31 14.91
C SER A 25 -7.29 -5.72 13.92
N ALA A 26 -8.51 -6.25 13.95
CA ALA A 26 -9.66 -5.68 13.24
C ALA A 26 -10.86 -5.65 14.18
N THR A 27 -11.60 -4.53 14.17
CA THR A 27 -12.82 -4.33 14.94
C THR A 27 -13.92 -3.94 13.96
N HIS A 28 -15.01 -4.71 13.92
CA HIS A 28 -16.16 -4.48 13.03
C HIS A 28 -17.47 -4.79 13.77
N ASP A 29 -18.58 -4.30 13.24
CA ASP A 29 -19.90 -4.46 13.87
C ASP A 29 -20.44 -5.89 13.76
N THR A 30 -19.97 -6.66 12.78
CA THR A 30 -20.32 -8.07 12.62
C THR A 30 -19.12 -9.02 12.70
N ALA A 31 -19.35 -10.24 13.19
CA ALA A 31 -18.32 -11.27 13.26
C ALA A 31 -17.77 -11.64 11.85
N LYS A 32 -18.64 -11.67 10.83
CA LYS A 32 -18.25 -12.00 9.45
C LYS A 32 -17.33 -10.95 8.84
N GLU A 33 -17.62 -9.66 9.03
CA GLU A 33 -16.76 -8.57 8.56
C GLU A 33 -15.40 -8.58 9.26
N CYS A 34 -15.37 -8.90 10.57
CA CYS A 34 -14.12 -9.11 11.29
C CYS A 34 -13.27 -10.24 10.69
N GLU A 35 -13.87 -11.38 10.38
CA GLU A 35 -13.18 -12.51 9.74
C GLU A 35 -12.67 -12.13 8.34
N GLN A 36 -13.49 -11.43 7.55
CA GLN A 36 -13.12 -10.97 6.21
C GLN A 36 -11.97 -9.96 6.25
N GLY A 37 -12.05 -8.95 7.12
CA GLY A 37 -10.99 -7.94 7.26
C GLY A 37 -9.66 -8.55 7.71
N VAL A 38 -9.70 -9.60 8.54
CA VAL A 38 -8.50 -10.35 8.91
C VAL A 38 -7.96 -11.20 7.76
N ALA A 39 -8.84 -11.88 7.02
CA ALA A 39 -8.43 -12.68 5.87
C ALA A 39 -7.75 -11.80 4.79
N GLN A 40 -8.27 -10.59 4.57
CA GLN A 40 -7.66 -9.59 3.68
C GLN A 40 -6.26 -9.18 4.16
N LYS A 41 -6.11 -8.78 5.43
CA LYS A 41 -4.80 -8.42 6.00
C LYS A 41 -3.79 -9.57 5.96
N MET A 42 -4.24 -10.81 6.12
CA MET A 42 -3.39 -11.98 5.95
C MET A 42 -2.94 -12.19 4.51
N LEU A 43 -3.84 -11.98 3.55
CA LEU A 43 -3.52 -12.09 2.13
C LEU A 43 -2.51 -11.01 1.72
N GLU A 44 -2.75 -9.75 2.11
CA GLU A 44 -1.81 -8.64 1.88
C GLU A 44 -0.42 -8.93 2.46
N ALA A 45 -0.35 -9.43 3.69
CA ALA A 45 0.93 -9.76 4.31
C ALA A 45 1.65 -10.94 3.65
N LYS A 46 0.91 -11.93 3.14
CA LYS A 46 1.48 -13.02 2.34
C LYS A 46 1.99 -12.53 1.00
N VAL A 47 1.24 -11.64 0.33
CA VAL A 47 1.66 -11.03 -0.93
C VAL A 47 2.94 -10.22 -0.72
N ASN A 48 3.02 -9.45 0.37
CA ASN A 48 4.22 -8.70 0.71
C ASN A 48 5.42 -9.62 1.02
N GLN A 49 5.22 -10.72 1.75
CA GLN A 49 6.29 -11.71 1.98
C GLN A 49 6.74 -12.40 0.70
N MET A 50 5.80 -12.80 -0.16
CA MET A 50 6.16 -13.42 -1.44
C MET A 50 6.90 -12.43 -2.34
N ALA A 51 6.55 -11.15 -2.30
CA ALA A 51 7.29 -10.11 -3.01
C ALA A 51 8.72 -9.93 -2.47
N GLU A 52 8.90 -9.97 -1.14
CA GLU A 52 10.22 -9.95 -0.49
C GLU A 52 11.05 -11.20 -0.82
N ASP A 53 10.48 -12.40 -0.65
CA ASP A 53 11.15 -13.70 -0.85
C ASP A 53 11.53 -13.95 -2.31
N LEU A 54 10.66 -13.57 -3.26
CA LEU A 54 10.95 -13.75 -4.68
C LEU A 54 11.84 -12.64 -5.25
N SER A 55 12.23 -11.65 -4.43
CA SER A 55 12.89 -10.42 -4.92
C SER A 55 12.15 -9.79 -6.10
N ILE A 56 10.84 -10.04 -6.21
CA ILE A 56 9.98 -9.47 -7.26
C ILE A 56 9.73 -8.04 -6.80
N LYS A 57 10.72 -7.19 -7.09
CA LYS A 57 10.60 -5.76 -6.97
C LYS A 57 9.44 -5.37 -7.89
N GLN A 58 8.32 -4.96 -7.28
CA GLN A 58 7.12 -4.63 -8.03
C GLN A 58 7.47 -3.59 -9.08
N TYR A 59 7.15 -3.86 -10.35
CA TYR A 59 7.45 -2.91 -11.42
C TYR A 59 6.79 -1.57 -11.12
N TYR A 60 7.63 -0.57 -10.87
CA TYR A 60 7.19 0.74 -10.42
C TYR A 60 7.88 1.80 -11.26
N PRO A 61 7.21 2.35 -12.29
CA PRO A 61 7.81 3.35 -13.17
C PRO A 61 8.29 4.57 -12.38
N PHE A 62 9.42 5.13 -12.79
CA PHE A 62 9.99 6.30 -12.12
C PHE A 62 9.05 7.50 -12.12
N LYS A 63 8.31 7.73 -13.22
CA LYS A 63 7.29 8.79 -13.29
C LYS A 63 6.19 8.65 -12.24
N THR A 64 5.87 7.43 -11.81
CA THR A 64 4.81 7.19 -10.82
C THR A 64 5.16 7.80 -9.45
N LEU A 65 6.46 7.87 -9.08
CA LEU A 65 6.88 8.56 -7.87
C LEU A 65 6.59 10.07 -7.94
N PHE A 66 6.79 10.67 -9.10
CA PHE A 66 6.54 12.09 -9.32
C PHE A 66 5.05 12.43 -9.22
N HIS A 67 4.19 11.59 -9.80
CA HIS A 67 2.74 11.72 -9.63
C HIS A 67 2.32 11.55 -8.17
N LYS A 68 2.83 10.52 -7.49
CA LYS A 68 2.51 10.26 -6.07
C LYS A 68 2.93 11.44 -5.19
N TYR A 69 4.13 11.99 -5.40
CA TYR A 69 4.61 13.17 -4.67
C TYR A 69 3.69 14.37 -4.89
N TYR A 70 3.26 14.62 -6.14
CA TYR A 70 2.34 15.70 -6.45
C TYR A 70 1.00 15.54 -5.72
N ASP A 71 0.41 14.35 -5.74
CA ASP A 71 -0.89 14.09 -5.14
C ASP A 71 -0.87 14.19 -3.61
N GLU A 72 0.15 13.65 -2.95
CA GLU A 72 0.24 13.59 -1.49
C GLU A 72 0.72 14.93 -0.87
N HIS A 73 1.69 15.57 -1.54
CA HIS A 73 2.41 16.73 -1.01
C HIS A 73 2.38 17.94 -1.95
N GLY A 74 2.75 17.78 -3.22
CA GLY A 74 2.98 18.87 -4.16
C GLY A 74 1.76 19.76 -4.42
N ARG A 75 0.55 19.18 -4.40
CA ARG A 75 -0.72 19.90 -4.60
C ARG A 75 -1.01 20.92 -3.49
N LYS A 76 -0.50 20.69 -2.27
CA LYS A 76 -0.70 21.56 -1.10
C LYS A 76 0.28 22.74 -1.05
N LEU A 77 1.33 22.72 -1.88
CA LEU A 77 2.33 23.77 -1.90
C LEU A 77 1.80 25.02 -2.64
N ARG A 78 2.29 26.20 -2.22
CA ARG A 78 2.03 27.47 -2.91
C ARG A 78 2.43 27.44 -4.39
N GLY A 79 3.47 26.66 -4.71
CA GLY A 79 3.96 26.42 -6.08
C GLY A 79 3.37 25.19 -6.76
N SER A 80 2.21 24.68 -6.35
CA SER A 80 1.64 23.44 -6.90
C SER A 80 1.51 23.43 -8.42
N LYS A 81 1.20 24.58 -9.03
CA LYS A 81 1.16 24.73 -10.50
C LYS A 81 2.53 24.42 -11.12
N TYR A 82 3.60 24.99 -10.56
CA TYR A 82 4.96 24.74 -11.02
C TYR A 82 5.35 23.27 -10.83
N VAL A 83 5.04 22.66 -9.69
CA VAL A 83 5.31 21.23 -9.44
C VAL A 83 4.60 20.33 -10.46
N LYS A 84 3.35 20.66 -10.81
CA LYS A 84 2.60 19.94 -11.85
C LYS A 84 3.23 20.15 -13.25
N GLU A 85 3.65 21.37 -13.56
CA GLU A 85 4.28 21.71 -14.84
C GLU A 85 5.62 21.00 -15.03
N GLN A 86 6.31 20.57 -13.96
CA GLN A 86 7.54 19.77 -14.07
C GLN A 86 7.31 18.32 -14.50
N LEU A 87 6.06 17.81 -14.48
CA LEU A 87 5.77 16.43 -14.90
C LEU A 87 5.98 16.22 -16.41
N ALA A 88 5.55 17.17 -17.24
CA ALA A 88 5.70 17.03 -18.69
C ALA A 88 7.17 17.11 -19.16
N PRO A 89 7.99 18.07 -18.70
CA PRO A 89 9.43 18.09 -18.98
C PRO A 89 10.17 16.87 -18.43
N PHE A 90 9.68 16.26 -17.36
CA PHE A 90 10.26 15.04 -16.81
C PHE A 90 10.07 13.88 -17.80
N ASP A 91 8.87 13.67 -18.32
CA ASP A 91 8.61 12.63 -19.33
C ASP A 91 9.43 12.89 -20.61
N GLU A 92 9.52 14.15 -21.06
CA GLU A 92 10.31 14.50 -22.26
C GLU A 92 11.82 14.30 -22.07
N LYS A 93 12.38 14.65 -20.90
CA LYS A 93 13.82 14.57 -20.65
C LYS A 93 14.29 13.16 -20.31
N PHE A 94 13.50 12.42 -19.53
CA PHE A 94 13.88 11.11 -19.04
C PHE A 94 13.36 9.99 -19.93
N GLY A 95 12.30 10.20 -20.72
CA GLY A 95 11.83 9.26 -21.75
C GLY A 95 11.78 7.81 -21.27
N VAL A 96 12.63 6.95 -21.84
CA VAL A 96 12.75 5.53 -21.49
C VAL A 96 13.04 5.31 -19.99
N LEU A 97 13.80 6.19 -19.35
CA LEU A 97 14.07 6.13 -17.90
C LEU A 97 12.82 6.48 -17.06
N ALA A 98 11.93 7.33 -17.57
CA ALA A 98 10.69 7.66 -16.85
C ALA A 98 9.75 6.46 -16.76
N ASP A 99 9.77 5.60 -17.78
CA ASP A 99 9.02 4.35 -17.86
C ASP A 99 9.76 3.16 -17.25
N MET A 100 11.06 3.27 -16.96
CA MET A 100 11.82 2.20 -16.33
C MET A 100 11.38 2.02 -14.88
N SER A 101 11.40 0.78 -14.40
CA SER A 101 11.21 0.50 -12.99
C SER A 101 12.28 1.22 -12.18
N ILE A 102 11.91 1.93 -11.11
CA ILE A 102 12.87 2.54 -10.17
C ILE A 102 13.87 1.55 -9.58
N HIS A 103 13.54 0.28 -9.68
CA HIS A 103 14.33 -0.84 -9.19
C HIS A 103 15.44 -1.29 -10.13
N ASP A 104 15.38 -0.82 -11.39
CA ASP A 104 16.27 -1.13 -12.51
C ASP A 104 17.06 0.10 -13.00
N ILE A 105 16.79 1.29 -12.43
CA ILE A 105 17.55 2.55 -12.63
C ILE A 105 18.73 2.59 -11.66
#